data_AF-A0A848B8W5-F1
#
_entry.id   AF-A0A848B8W5-F1
#
_cell.length_a   1.000
_cell.length_b   1.000
_cell.length_c   1.000
_cell.angle_alpha   90.00
_cell.angle_beta   90.00
_cell.angle_gamma   90.00
#
_symmetry.space_group_name_H-M   'P 1'
#
loop_
_entity.id
_entity.type
_entity.pdbx_description
1 polymer ?
#
loop_
_entity_poly.entity_id
_entity_poly.type
_entity_poly.pdbx_seq_one_letter_code
_entity_poly.pdbx_strand_id
1 'polypeptide(L)'
;MMSVSGKLTAIADQIRTHYGISGNMSIADMIRVINAGKSLIDRTLTSVTIPGGVTSIGTRAFQNCTALTSITIPNSVTTIGTRAFQNCTALTSITIPNSVTSIGDYAFSSCSALTSIVIPSSVTSIGGGAFQGCTNLTDIYCGFAEGAVSGAPWDAPDTTTIHYNATT
;
A
#
# COMPACT_ATOMS: atom_id res chain seq x y z
N MET A 1 -19.69 28.42 9.42
CA MET A 1 -19.26 27.07 9.00
C MET A 1 -17.84 27.18 8.47
N MET A 2 -16.85 26.48 9.04
CA MET A 2 -15.48 26.49 8.50
C MET A 2 -15.44 25.80 7.14
N SER A 3 -14.68 26.38 6.20
CA SER A 3 -14.42 25.76 4.90
C SER A 3 -13.64 24.45 5.07
N VAL A 4 -13.72 23.56 4.09
CA VAL A 4 -13.00 22.27 4.07
C VAL A 4 -11.50 22.47 4.33
N SER A 5 -10.92 23.55 3.79
CA SER A 5 -9.53 23.96 4.02
C SER A 5 -9.24 24.27 5.51
N GLY A 6 -10.13 25.03 6.18
CA GLY A 6 -9.93 25.42 7.58
C GLY A 6 -10.03 24.28 8.58
N LYS A 7 -10.78 23.21 8.27
CA LYS A 7 -10.84 22.00 9.11
C LYS A 7 -9.60 21.11 8.96
N LEU A 8 -8.94 21.14 7.80
CA LEU A 8 -7.72 20.37 7.52
C LEU A 8 -6.47 20.94 8.21
N THR A 9 -6.40 22.26 8.36
CA THR A 9 -5.25 22.95 8.97
C THR A 9 -5.14 22.67 10.47
N ALA A 10 -6.27 22.64 11.20
CA ALA A 10 -6.29 22.41 12.64
C ALA A 10 -5.84 20.98 13.04
N ILE A 11 -6.06 20.00 12.15
CA ILE A 11 -5.63 18.61 12.36
C ILE A 11 -4.13 18.47 12.09
N ALA A 12 -3.60 19.19 11.09
CA ALA A 12 -2.16 19.28 10.78
C ALA A 12 -1.30 19.82 11.93
N ASP A 13 -1.91 20.65 12.79
CA ASP A 13 -1.29 21.27 13.96
C ASP A 13 -1.25 20.37 15.20
N GLN A 14 -2.04 19.28 15.28
CA GLN A 14 -2.02 18.38 16.45
C GLN A 14 -0.94 17.28 16.39
N ILE A 15 -0.61 16.74 15.21
CA ILE A 15 0.53 15.79 15.04
C ILE A 15 1.87 16.54 15.09
N ARG A 16 1.82 17.86 14.84
CA ARG A 16 2.88 18.86 14.96
C ARG A 16 3.55 18.89 16.34
N THR A 17 2.76 18.67 17.39
CA THR A 17 3.18 18.92 18.78
C THR A 17 3.60 17.64 19.51
N HIS A 18 3.20 16.45 19.04
CA HIS A 18 3.46 15.18 19.72
C HIS A 18 4.81 14.52 19.32
N TYR A 19 5.34 14.80 18.12
CA TYR A 19 6.52 14.11 17.57
C TYR A 19 7.83 14.92 17.58
N GLY A 20 7.86 16.15 18.10
CA GLY A 20 9.02 17.05 17.93
C GLY A 20 9.35 17.39 16.47
N ILE A 21 8.50 16.92 15.55
CA ILE A 21 8.41 17.23 14.14
C ILE A 21 7.15 18.05 14.02
N SER A 22 7.27 19.28 13.54
CA SER A 22 6.10 20.08 13.29
C SER A 22 5.33 19.63 12.02
N GLY A 23 4.53 18.55 12.10
CA GLY A 23 3.17 18.51 11.51
C GLY A 23 2.63 17.13 11.13
N ASN A 24 1.31 17.00 10.88
CA ASN A 24 0.81 15.94 9.99
C ASN A 24 1.52 16.10 8.66
N MET A 25 1.89 15.01 8.01
CA MET A 25 2.11 15.07 6.56
C MET A 25 0.84 15.67 5.94
N SER A 26 0.93 16.85 5.35
CA SER A 26 -0.24 17.47 4.73
C SER A 26 -0.72 16.60 3.56
N ILE A 27 -1.98 16.72 3.14
CA ILE A 27 -2.42 16.12 1.87
C ILE A 27 -1.45 16.52 0.73
N ALA A 28 -0.88 17.73 0.77
CA ALA A 28 0.14 18.19 -0.18
C ALA A 28 1.52 17.53 0.01
N ASP A 29 1.90 17.13 1.23
CA ASP A 29 3.14 16.41 1.52
C ASP A 29 3.00 14.91 1.23
N MET A 30 1.82 14.33 1.45
CA MET A 30 1.43 13.00 0.95
C MET A 30 1.44 13.01 -0.58
N ILE A 31 0.77 13.96 -1.22
CA ILE A 31 0.78 14.14 -2.68
C ILE A 31 2.21 14.32 -3.21
N ARG A 32 3.09 15.06 -2.51
CA ARG A 32 4.51 15.20 -2.89
C ARG A 32 5.32 13.92 -2.73
N VAL A 33 5.08 13.11 -1.71
CA VAL A 33 5.76 11.82 -1.51
C VAL A 33 5.24 10.77 -2.50
N ILE A 34 3.92 10.71 -2.65
CA ILE A 34 3.17 9.76 -3.48
C ILE A 34 3.36 10.04 -4.99
N ASN A 35 3.42 11.30 -5.44
CA ASN A 35 3.60 11.62 -6.87
C ASN A 35 5.06 11.86 -7.29
N ALA A 36 6.00 12.10 -6.37
CA ALA A 36 7.40 12.43 -6.71
C ALA A 36 8.41 11.28 -6.47
N GLY A 37 7.95 10.07 -6.10
CA GLY A 37 8.83 8.92 -5.88
C GLY A 37 9.80 9.06 -4.70
N LYS A 38 9.46 9.90 -3.70
CA LYS A 38 10.25 10.06 -2.47
C LYS A 38 9.81 9.02 -1.44
N SER A 39 10.78 8.45 -0.70
CA SER A 39 10.53 7.43 0.34
C SER A 39 10.19 8.06 1.68
N LEU A 40 9.13 7.60 2.34
CA LEU A 40 8.80 7.97 3.72
C LEU A 40 9.45 6.99 4.70
N ILE A 41 10.50 7.43 5.39
CA ILE A 41 11.16 6.65 6.44
C ILE A 41 10.58 7.09 7.80
N ASP A 42 9.29 6.82 8.04
CA ASP A 42 8.63 7.09 9.31
C ASP A 42 8.38 5.78 10.07
N ARG A 43 9.18 5.54 11.12
CA ARG A 43 9.10 4.34 11.96
C ARG A 43 8.04 4.42 13.05
N THR A 44 7.28 5.51 13.12
CA THR A 44 6.25 5.75 14.13
C THR A 44 4.83 5.80 13.54
N LEU A 45 4.72 5.94 12.21
CA LEU A 45 3.45 5.98 11.51
C LEU A 45 2.73 4.63 11.58
N THR A 46 1.60 4.59 12.29
CA THR A 46 0.85 3.35 12.54
C THR A 46 -0.31 3.12 11.58
N SER A 47 -0.90 4.19 11.04
CA SER A 47 -2.02 4.12 10.10
C SER A 47 -1.99 5.26 9.08
N VAL A 48 -2.51 4.99 7.88
CA VAL A 48 -2.59 5.99 6.79
C VAL A 48 -3.95 5.90 6.12
N THR A 49 -4.56 7.05 5.83
CA THR A 49 -5.70 7.16 4.93
C THR A 49 -5.30 7.98 3.71
N ILE A 50 -5.23 7.34 2.54
CA ILE A 50 -4.91 8.02 1.28
C ILE A 50 -6.14 8.86 0.86
N PRO A 51 -5.98 10.17 0.62
CA PRO A 51 -7.11 11.03 0.26
C PRO A 51 -7.63 10.71 -1.14
N GLY A 52 -8.94 10.90 -1.33
CA GLY A 52 -9.58 10.79 -2.65
C GLY A 52 -8.96 11.78 -3.65
N GLY A 53 -8.78 11.34 -4.89
CA GLY A 53 -8.13 12.10 -5.95
C GLY A 53 -6.65 11.74 -6.18
N VAL A 54 -6.05 10.96 -5.27
CA VAL A 54 -4.75 10.32 -5.53
C VAL A 54 -4.95 9.17 -6.52
N THR A 55 -4.19 9.19 -7.62
CA THR A 55 -4.32 8.22 -8.71
C THR A 55 -3.25 7.13 -8.71
N SER A 56 -2.15 7.30 -7.99
CA SER A 56 -1.07 6.31 -7.93
C SER A 56 -0.39 6.38 -6.57
N ILE A 57 0.07 5.26 -6.05
CA ILE A 57 1.01 5.19 -4.92
C ILE A 57 2.41 5.07 -5.51
N GLY A 58 3.23 6.10 -5.39
CA GLY A 58 4.54 6.15 -6.05
C GLY A 58 5.56 5.15 -5.54
N THR A 59 6.64 5.04 -6.32
CA THR A 59 7.82 4.24 -5.96
C THR A 59 8.32 4.58 -4.56
N ARG A 60 8.49 3.55 -3.72
CA ARG A 60 8.98 3.65 -2.33
C ARG A 60 8.14 4.54 -1.38
N ALA A 61 6.91 4.92 -1.73
CA ALA A 61 6.13 5.91 -0.98
C ALA A 61 6.04 5.67 0.53
N PHE A 62 5.89 4.41 0.97
CA PHE A 62 5.82 3.97 2.36
C PHE A 62 6.94 3.00 2.74
N GLN A 63 8.03 2.98 1.98
CA GLN A 63 9.14 2.07 2.22
C GLN A 63 9.74 2.29 3.62
N ASN A 64 9.91 1.22 4.40
CA ASN A 64 10.41 1.23 5.78
C ASN A 64 9.48 1.93 6.79
N CYS A 65 8.18 2.09 6.49
CA CYS A 65 7.20 2.42 7.51
C CYS A 65 6.94 1.20 8.41
N THR A 66 7.90 0.86 9.26
CA THR A 66 7.94 -0.41 10.02
C THR A 66 6.86 -0.55 11.08
N ALA A 67 6.27 0.57 11.51
CA ALA A 67 5.14 0.59 12.45
C ALA A 67 3.77 0.63 11.77
N LEU A 68 3.71 0.72 10.44
CA LEU A 68 2.45 0.85 9.70
C LEU A 68 1.68 -0.47 9.80
N THR A 69 0.54 -0.45 10.48
CA THR A 69 -0.32 -1.62 10.70
C THR A 69 -1.51 -1.69 9.74
N SER A 70 -1.98 -0.53 9.25
CA SER A 70 -3.14 -0.44 8.38
C SER A 70 -3.04 0.72 7.41
N ILE A 71 -3.54 0.55 6.19
CA ILE A 71 -3.67 1.62 5.20
C ILE A 71 -4.99 1.52 4.44
N THR A 72 -5.65 2.66 4.28
CA THR A 72 -6.86 2.80 3.46
C THR A 72 -6.50 3.42 2.11
N ILE A 73 -6.70 2.66 1.03
CA ILE A 73 -6.46 3.09 -0.36
C ILE A 73 -7.82 3.38 -1.03
N PRO A 74 -8.07 4.60 -1.55
CA PRO A 74 -9.32 4.95 -2.20
C PRO A 74 -9.40 4.40 -3.62
N ASN A 75 -10.63 4.24 -4.13
CA ASN A 75 -10.92 3.82 -5.50
C ASN A 75 -10.43 4.79 -6.60
N SER A 76 -9.79 5.92 -6.24
CA SER A 76 -9.12 6.76 -7.23
C SER A 76 -7.74 6.22 -7.63
N VAL A 77 -7.14 5.34 -6.83
CA VAL A 77 -5.79 4.81 -7.08
C VAL A 77 -5.85 3.69 -8.12
N THR A 78 -5.06 3.83 -9.19
CA THR A 78 -4.94 2.84 -10.27
C THR A 78 -3.63 2.06 -10.23
N THR A 79 -2.61 2.57 -9.55
CA THR A 79 -1.25 1.99 -9.59
C THR A 79 -0.63 1.96 -8.21
N ILE A 80 0.01 0.84 -7.86
CA ILE A 80 0.90 0.70 -6.70
C ILE A 80 2.33 0.53 -7.22
N GLY A 81 3.23 1.45 -6.91
CA GLY A 81 4.57 1.53 -7.48
C GLY A 81 5.58 0.54 -6.90
N THR A 82 6.74 0.46 -7.55
CA THR A 82 7.88 -0.35 -7.12
C THR A 82 8.26 -0.05 -5.66
N ARG A 83 8.38 -1.09 -4.83
CA ARG A 83 8.75 -0.98 -3.41
C ARG A 83 7.84 -0.06 -2.57
N ALA A 84 6.61 0.21 -3.02
CA ALA A 84 5.71 1.16 -2.35
C ALA A 84 5.56 0.92 -0.84
N PHE A 85 5.49 -0.34 -0.41
CA PHE A 85 5.34 -0.78 0.98
C PHE A 85 6.48 -1.69 1.42
N GLN A 86 7.64 -1.65 0.75
CA GLN A 86 8.75 -2.53 1.11
C GLN A 86 9.18 -2.28 2.57
N ASN A 87 9.40 -3.35 3.34
CA ASN A 87 9.73 -3.32 4.78
C ASN A 87 8.65 -2.68 5.68
N CYS A 88 7.38 -2.67 5.29
CA CYS A 88 6.28 -2.38 6.21
C CYS A 88 6.01 -3.61 7.12
N THR A 89 6.95 -3.88 8.04
CA THR A 89 6.99 -5.12 8.82
C THR A 89 5.83 -5.33 9.78
N ALA A 90 5.09 -4.28 10.13
CA ALA A 90 3.89 -4.37 10.99
C ALA A 90 2.57 -4.42 10.21
N LEU A 91 2.60 -4.35 8.86
CA LEU A 91 1.38 -4.31 8.05
C LEU A 91 0.74 -5.69 8.03
N THR A 92 -0.39 -5.85 8.72
CA THR A 92 -1.06 -7.16 8.90
C THR A 92 -2.04 -7.50 7.79
N SER A 93 -2.64 -6.46 7.20
CA SER A 93 -3.63 -6.57 6.13
C SER A 93 -3.61 -5.31 5.26
N ILE A 94 -3.98 -5.48 3.99
CA ILE A 94 -4.20 -4.37 3.07
C ILE A 94 -5.32 -4.71 2.09
N THR A 95 -6.24 -3.77 1.91
CA THR A 95 -7.30 -3.88 0.90
C THR A 95 -6.87 -3.15 -0.36
N ILE A 96 -6.69 -3.88 -1.45
CA ILE A 96 -6.43 -3.29 -2.77
C ILE A 96 -7.77 -2.99 -3.45
N PRO A 97 -8.08 -1.72 -3.79
CA PRO A 97 -9.36 -1.38 -4.41
C PRO A 97 -9.44 -1.86 -5.86
N ASN A 98 -10.67 -2.14 -6.32
CA ASN A 98 -10.99 -2.60 -7.68
C ASN A 98 -10.58 -1.62 -8.82
N SER A 99 -10.08 -0.44 -8.46
CA SER A 99 -9.53 0.52 -9.42
C SER A 99 -8.06 0.24 -9.76
N VAL A 100 -7.34 -0.54 -8.95
CA VAL A 100 -5.92 -0.83 -9.17
C VAL A 100 -5.77 -1.81 -10.32
N THR A 101 -4.92 -1.44 -11.29
CA THR A 101 -4.61 -2.25 -12.47
C THR A 101 -3.19 -2.80 -12.45
N SER A 102 -2.28 -2.18 -11.69
CA SER A 102 -0.87 -2.57 -11.65
C SER A 102 -0.25 -2.48 -10.25
N ILE A 103 0.53 -3.51 -9.90
CA ILE A 103 1.33 -3.61 -8.68
C ILE A 103 2.80 -3.79 -9.10
N GLY A 104 3.67 -2.87 -8.70
CA GLY A 104 5.08 -2.85 -9.12
C GLY A 104 5.98 -3.86 -8.41
N ASP A 105 7.22 -3.98 -8.92
CA ASP A 105 8.21 -4.90 -8.35
C ASP A 105 8.48 -4.61 -6.88
N TYR A 106 8.58 -5.68 -6.08
CA TYR A 106 8.84 -5.59 -4.64
C TYR A 106 7.83 -4.73 -3.86
N ALA A 107 6.63 -4.46 -4.39
CA ALA A 107 5.68 -3.52 -3.79
C ALA A 107 5.39 -3.82 -2.32
N PHE A 108 5.27 -5.09 -1.93
CA PHE A 108 5.03 -5.54 -0.56
C PHE A 108 6.19 -6.36 0.02
N SER A 109 7.38 -6.29 -0.59
CA SER A 109 8.53 -7.07 -0.15
C SER A 109 8.84 -6.83 1.34
N SER A 110 9.09 -7.90 2.08
CA SER A 110 9.38 -7.90 3.52
C SER A 110 8.26 -7.33 4.40
N CYS A 111 7.00 -7.37 3.96
CA CYS A 111 5.84 -7.17 4.83
C CYS A 111 5.61 -8.43 5.68
N SER A 112 6.49 -8.69 6.64
CA SER A 112 6.54 -9.95 7.39
C SER A 112 5.32 -10.22 8.27
N ALA A 113 4.53 -9.19 8.64
CA ALA A 113 3.27 -9.37 9.38
C ALA A 113 2.05 -9.61 8.48
N LEU A 114 2.18 -9.45 7.16
CA LEU A 114 1.05 -9.59 6.24
C LEU A 114 0.65 -11.08 6.17
N THR A 115 -0.60 -11.37 6.54
CA THR A 115 -1.10 -12.76 6.63
C THR A 115 -1.91 -13.17 5.41
N SER A 116 -2.69 -12.24 4.86
CA SER A 116 -3.49 -12.45 3.66
C SER A 116 -3.60 -11.16 2.85
N ILE A 117 -3.83 -11.32 1.55
CA ILE A 117 -4.09 -10.20 0.66
C ILE A 117 -5.14 -10.56 -0.39
N VAL A 118 -6.03 -9.62 -0.68
CA VAL A 118 -7.01 -9.73 -1.78
C VAL A 118 -6.51 -8.88 -2.93
N ILE A 119 -6.33 -9.52 -4.09
CA ILE A 119 -5.93 -8.86 -5.34
C ILE A 119 -7.16 -8.82 -6.26
N PRO A 120 -7.70 -7.63 -6.59
CA PRO A 120 -8.94 -7.54 -7.34
C PRO A 120 -8.77 -7.96 -8.81
N SER A 121 -9.88 -8.31 -9.46
CA SER A 121 -9.92 -8.76 -10.86
C SER A 121 -9.44 -7.71 -11.87
N SER A 122 -9.36 -6.45 -11.46
CA SER A 122 -8.85 -5.33 -12.26
C SER A 122 -7.34 -5.35 -12.44
N VAL A 123 -6.60 -6.07 -11.58
CA VAL A 123 -5.14 -6.16 -11.66
C VAL A 123 -4.74 -7.03 -12.85
N THR A 124 -3.99 -6.43 -13.76
CA THR A 124 -3.49 -7.10 -14.98
C THR A 124 -1.98 -7.31 -14.96
N SER A 125 -1.27 -6.71 -13.99
CA SER A 125 0.19 -6.84 -13.85
C SER A 125 0.63 -6.79 -12.39
N ILE A 126 1.50 -7.71 -12.01
CA ILE A 126 2.16 -7.79 -10.71
C ILE A 126 3.65 -8.01 -10.96
N GLY A 127 4.47 -7.12 -10.40
CA GLY A 127 5.93 -7.15 -10.56
C GLY A 127 6.60 -8.32 -9.86
N GLY A 128 7.84 -8.62 -10.28
CA GLY A 128 8.67 -9.61 -9.64
C GLY A 128 9.01 -9.22 -8.20
N GLY A 129 9.12 -10.19 -7.30
CA GLY A 129 9.44 -9.93 -5.91
C GLY A 129 8.32 -9.28 -5.10
N ALA A 130 7.11 -9.11 -5.66
CA ALA A 130 6.05 -8.32 -5.02
C ALA A 130 5.78 -8.75 -3.58
N PHE A 131 5.85 -10.06 -3.28
CA PHE A 131 5.68 -10.62 -1.94
C PHE A 131 6.94 -11.28 -1.37
N GLN A 132 8.12 -10.99 -1.94
CA GLN A 132 9.38 -11.53 -1.45
C GLN A 132 9.57 -11.20 0.03
N GLY A 133 9.76 -12.21 0.87
CA GLY A 133 10.02 -12.03 2.30
C GLY A 133 8.79 -11.73 3.15
N CYS A 134 7.58 -11.87 2.60
CA CYS A 134 6.33 -11.85 3.38
C CYS A 134 6.15 -13.16 4.16
N THR A 135 7.02 -13.43 5.14
CA THR A 135 7.15 -14.76 5.77
C THR A 135 5.90 -15.31 6.45
N ASN A 136 4.92 -14.47 6.81
CA ASN A 136 3.66 -14.91 7.43
C ASN A 136 2.48 -14.92 6.45
N LEU A 137 2.71 -14.67 5.15
CA LEU A 137 1.67 -14.68 4.14
C LEU A 137 1.25 -16.14 3.87
N THR A 138 0.02 -16.47 4.23
CA THR A 138 -0.56 -17.81 4.05
C THR A 138 -1.49 -17.87 2.86
N ASP A 139 -2.17 -16.76 2.54
CA ASP A 139 -3.24 -16.74 1.55
C ASP A 139 -3.18 -15.52 0.63
N ILE A 140 -3.23 -15.76 -0.68
CA ILE A 140 -3.49 -14.73 -1.69
C ILE A 140 -4.81 -15.06 -2.37
N TYR A 141 -5.77 -14.14 -2.32
CA TYR A 141 -7.07 -14.27 -2.99
C TYR A 141 -7.07 -13.44 -4.27
N CYS A 142 -7.02 -14.10 -5.41
CA CYS A 142 -7.03 -13.46 -6.73
C CYS A 142 -8.45 -13.37 -7.28
N GLY A 143 -8.89 -12.17 -7.63
CA GLY A 143 -10.16 -11.93 -8.33
C GLY A 143 -10.15 -12.35 -9.80
N PHE A 144 -9.00 -12.80 -10.32
CA PHE A 144 -8.78 -13.25 -11.69
C PHE A 144 -8.42 -14.75 -11.73
N ALA A 145 -8.51 -15.32 -12.93
CA ALA A 145 -8.20 -16.72 -13.20
C ALA A 145 -6.70 -17.02 -13.21
N GLU A 146 -6.34 -18.28 -12.99
CA GLU A 146 -4.96 -18.74 -13.09
C GLU A 146 -4.37 -18.43 -14.48
N GLY A 147 -3.15 -17.90 -14.51
CA GLY A 147 -2.47 -17.50 -15.73
C GLY A 147 -2.91 -16.17 -16.34
N ALA A 148 -3.95 -15.51 -15.81
CA ALA A 148 -4.41 -14.20 -16.32
C ALA A 148 -3.39 -13.07 -16.07
N VAL A 149 -2.57 -13.20 -15.02
CA VAL A 149 -1.47 -12.29 -14.69
C VAL A 149 -0.18 -13.09 -14.70
N SER A 150 0.79 -12.65 -15.49
CA SER A 150 2.11 -13.30 -15.59
C SER A 150 2.93 -13.13 -14.31
N GLY A 151 3.93 -14.00 -14.12
CA GLY A 151 4.93 -13.85 -13.06
C GLY A 151 4.54 -14.42 -11.69
N ALA A 152 3.41 -15.13 -11.60
CA ALA A 152 3.07 -15.92 -10.42
C ALA A 152 4.21 -16.93 -10.10
N PRO A 153 4.50 -17.21 -8.82
CA PRO A 153 3.77 -16.81 -7.61
C PRO A 153 4.17 -15.43 -7.04
N TRP A 154 4.83 -14.56 -7.84
CA TRP A 154 5.27 -13.21 -7.44
C TRP A 154 6.19 -13.20 -6.20
N ASP A 155 7.00 -14.26 -6.08
CA ASP A 155 7.91 -14.55 -4.97
C ASP A 155 7.21 -14.60 -3.60
N ALA A 156 5.94 -15.00 -3.56
CA ALA A 156 5.28 -15.38 -2.32
C ALA A 156 5.99 -16.60 -1.68
N PRO A 157 5.99 -16.74 -0.34
CA PRO A 157 6.55 -17.91 0.33
C PRO A 157 5.97 -19.23 -0.19
N ASP A 158 6.76 -20.31 -0.20
CA ASP A 158 6.32 -21.66 -0.60
C ASP A 158 5.14 -22.19 0.23
N THR A 159 4.92 -21.64 1.43
CA THR A 159 3.78 -21.95 2.31
C THR A 159 2.48 -21.24 1.92
N THR A 160 2.52 -20.36 0.91
CA THR A 160 1.38 -19.54 0.51
C THR A 160 0.45 -20.31 -0.41
N THR A 161 -0.83 -20.33 -0.09
CA THR A 161 -1.89 -20.82 -0.98
C THR A 161 -2.42 -19.66 -1.83
N ILE A 162 -2.47 -19.84 -3.15
CA ILE A 162 -3.06 -18.86 -4.07
C ILE A 162 -4.45 -19.37 -4.49
N HIS A 163 -5.48 -18.60 -4.16
CA HIS A 163 -6.87 -18.87 -4.48
C HIS A 163 -7.28 -18.05 -5.71
N TYR A 164 -7.32 -18.69 -6.87
CA TYR A 164 -7.79 -18.06 -8.10
C TYR A 164 -9.32 -18.08 -8.19
N ASN A 165 -9.90 -17.00 -8.73
CA ASN A 165 -11.33 -16.99 -9.06
C ASN A 165 -11.55 -17.88 -10.28
N ALA A 166 -12.46 -18.85 -10.18
CA ALA A 166 -12.83 -19.70 -11.31
C ALA A 166 -13.50 -18.85 -12.38
N THR A 167 -13.01 -18.89 -13.63
CA THR A 167 -13.76 -18.39 -14.79
C THR A 167 -15.12 -19.08 -14.83
N THR A 168 -16.19 -18.31 -14.66
CA THR A 168 -17.52 -18.69 -15.14
C THR A 168 -17.57 -18.60 -16.66
#